data_AF-A0A2B8A244-F1
#
_entry.id   AF-A0A2B8A244-F1
#
_cell.length_a   1.000
_cell.length_b   1.000
_cell.length_c   1.000
_cell.angle_alpha   90.00
_cell.angle_beta   90.00
_cell.angle_gamma   90.00
#
_symmetry.space_group_name_H-M   'P 1'
#
loop_
_entity.id
_entity.type
_entity.pdbx_description
1 polymer ?
#
loop_
_entity_poly.entity_id
_entity_poly.type
_entity_poly.pdbx_seq_one_letter_code
_entity_poly.pdbx_strand_id
1 'polypeptide(L)'
;MAVKWRWDQGRLGYFQFENLKAIAHCLQKSEGIFINQKDIDPLRTELENYTGLPFAPKSYRVWRNYKRVFECSFLATAIDNQLYVTDFCKKIAASGEKEIDADEFLSLFIPRFRFPFAAFADYTKSARRIYPFCAVLKYLISNFQLGKQANISLEDIFSVIVGNHCTGLEPIAHYAALKRTRCKPDKDETRQVREMMIFISQLSILKWHKDALFLDVSAKDFEDYNGFEHLTNPLYKEPKKIREEEYLSMTSLAGQTVYPFKLQSREIPADDIFIEGKRTRVTHIKIERSPLLRKLFFEKCPETICDMCMCETTRRYPWVDNLLEVHHILPLSSALSITGEGISLNDVVGLCPNCHKSVHAYYKNWFNKYKVDDFRSRAEAKEIYCQAKTSIVL
;
A
#
# COMPACT_ATOMS: atom_id res chain seq x y z
N MET A 1 -21.83 7.38 -22.19
CA MET A 1 -21.18 8.09 -21.06
C MET A 1 -19.94 7.30 -20.64
N ALA A 2 -18.88 7.97 -20.20
CA ALA A 2 -17.76 7.30 -19.55
C ALA A 2 -18.21 6.68 -18.23
N VAL A 3 -17.63 5.54 -17.85
CA VAL A 3 -17.90 4.90 -16.56
C VAL A 3 -17.21 5.72 -15.47
N LYS A 4 -17.98 6.17 -14.48
CA LYS A 4 -17.45 6.93 -13.35
C LYS A 4 -16.55 6.07 -12.47
N TRP A 5 -15.39 6.59 -12.09
CA TRP A 5 -14.48 5.88 -11.20
C TRP A 5 -14.91 6.12 -9.75
N ARG A 6 -15.23 5.03 -9.04
CA ARG A 6 -15.86 5.09 -7.72
C ARG A 6 -15.14 4.26 -6.67
N TRP A 7 -15.24 4.73 -5.44
CA TRP A 7 -14.64 4.15 -4.25
C TRP A 7 -15.59 4.34 -3.05
N ASP A 8 -15.03 4.46 -1.85
CA ASP A 8 -15.75 4.60 -0.60
C ASP A 8 -16.26 6.03 -0.30
N GLN A 9 -16.90 6.20 0.86
CA GLN A 9 -17.47 7.42 1.41
C GLN A 9 -16.54 8.07 2.47
N GLY A 10 -15.26 8.24 2.15
CA GLY A 10 -14.35 9.09 2.91
C GLY A 10 -13.63 8.42 4.08
N ARG A 11 -13.45 7.09 4.07
CA ARG A 11 -12.95 6.33 5.23
C ARG A 11 -11.58 5.73 5.03
N LEU A 12 -10.69 6.48 4.38
CA LEU A 12 -9.34 6.08 4.01
C LEU A 12 -8.55 5.39 5.15
N GLY A 13 -8.69 5.85 6.40
CA GLY A 13 -8.05 5.22 7.55
C GLY A 13 -8.46 3.75 7.81
N TYR A 14 -9.67 3.35 7.43
CA TYR A 14 -10.14 1.95 7.52
C TYR A 14 -9.53 1.06 6.42
N PHE A 15 -8.93 1.66 5.38
CA PHE A 15 -8.24 0.97 4.29
C PHE A 15 -6.73 0.82 4.50
N GLN A 16 -6.19 1.29 5.64
CA GLN A 16 -4.82 0.94 6.06
C GLN A 16 -4.73 -0.59 6.18
N PHE A 17 -3.67 -1.21 5.67
CA PHE A 17 -3.54 -2.67 5.63
C PHE A 17 -3.69 -3.33 7.02
N GLU A 18 -3.03 -2.78 8.04
CA GLU A 18 -3.17 -3.24 9.44
C GLU A 18 -4.63 -3.20 9.95
N ASN A 19 -5.37 -2.15 9.58
CA ASN A 19 -6.78 -2.02 9.93
C ASN A 19 -7.64 -3.02 9.13
N LEU A 20 -7.32 -3.26 7.86
CA LEU A 20 -7.98 -4.30 7.06
C LEU A 20 -7.72 -5.71 7.63
N LYS A 21 -6.51 -5.99 8.13
CA LYS A 21 -6.16 -7.23 8.82
C LYS A 21 -6.96 -7.42 10.11
N ALA A 22 -7.03 -6.38 10.94
CA ALA A 22 -7.83 -6.42 12.16
C ALA A 22 -9.34 -6.57 11.88
N ILE A 23 -9.85 -5.88 10.86
CA ILE A 23 -11.24 -6.01 10.39
C ILE A 23 -11.50 -7.42 9.84
N ALA A 24 -10.59 -7.98 9.03
CA ALA A 24 -10.72 -9.31 8.43
C ALA A 24 -10.86 -10.40 9.51
N HIS A 25 -10.02 -10.35 10.55
CA HIS A 25 -10.12 -11.27 11.70
C HIS A 25 -11.50 -11.24 12.37
N CYS A 26 -12.04 -10.04 12.62
CA CYS A 26 -13.38 -9.87 13.20
C CYS A 26 -14.50 -10.40 12.28
N LEU A 27 -14.41 -10.10 10.98
CA LEU A 27 -15.39 -10.54 9.99
C LEU A 27 -15.36 -12.07 9.80
N GLN A 28 -14.18 -12.69 9.81
CA GLN A 28 -14.02 -14.15 9.70
C GLN A 28 -14.64 -14.87 10.89
N LYS A 29 -14.39 -14.40 12.12
CA LYS A 29 -15.04 -14.89 13.35
C LYS A 29 -16.57 -14.72 13.32
N SER A 30 -17.06 -13.79 12.50
CA SER A 30 -18.47 -13.45 12.32
C SER A 30 -19.12 -14.09 11.09
N GLU A 31 -18.46 -15.01 10.37
CA GLU A 31 -19.02 -15.64 9.17
C GLU A 31 -20.39 -16.30 9.46
N GLY A 32 -21.38 -16.05 8.59
CA GLY A 32 -22.74 -16.58 8.71
C GLY A 32 -23.70 -15.82 9.64
N ILE A 33 -23.25 -14.83 10.43
CA ILE A 33 -24.18 -14.08 11.31
C ILE A 33 -25.20 -13.29 10.49
N PHE A 34 -26.44 -13.19 10.98
CA PHE A 34 -27.42 -12.28 10.39
C PHE A 34 -27.02 -10.83 10.67
N ILE A 35 -26.85 -10.01 9.63
CA ILE A 35 -26.39 -8.61 9.75
C ILE A 35 -27.50 -7.62 10.16
N ASN A 36 -28.76 -7.91 9.83
CA ASN A 36 -29.92 -7.08 10.19
C ASN A 36 -30.81 -7.79 11.23
N GLN A 37 -30.27 -8.07 12.42
CA GLN A 37 -31.02 -8.56 13.59
C GLN A 37 -31.71 -7.40 14.31
N LYS A 38 -32.96 -7.57 14.78
CA LYS A 38 -33.67 -6.48 15.48
C LYS A 38 -32.88 -6.01 16.72
N ASP A 39 -32.84 -4.70 16.94
CA ASP A 39 -32.30 -4.01 18.13
C ASP A 39 -30.80 -4.23 18.48
N ILE A 40 -30.09 -5.14 17.79
CA ILE A 40 -28.67 -5.44 18.01
C ILE A 40 -27.85 -5.18 16.72
N ASP A 41 -26.66 -4.61 16.88
CA ASP A 41 -25.63 -4.44 15.84
C ASP A 41 -24.50 -5.46 16.07
N PRO A 42 -24.57 -6.66 15.47
CA PRO A 42 -23.80 -7.81 15.92
C PRO A 42 -22.31 -7.75 15.52
N LEU A 43 -21.92 -6.76 14.72
CA LEU A 43 -20.53 -6.52 14.33
C LEU A 43 -19.83 -5.49 15.22
N ARG A 44 -20.58 -4.62 15.92
CA ARG A 44 -20.02 -3.40 16.53
C ARG A 44 -18.99 -3.67 17.60
N THR A 45 -19.37 -4.42 18.64
CA THR A 45 -18.55 -4.61 19.83
C THR A 45 -17.24 -5.32 19.49
N GLU A 46 -17.28 -6.34 18.64
CA GLU A 46 -16.08 -7.06 18.19
C GLU A 46 -15.14 -6.13 17.41
N LEU A 47 -15.67 -5.38 16.43
CA LEU A 47 -14.89 -4.47 15.60
C LEU A 47 -14.32 -3.28 16.39
N GLU A 48 -15.11 -2.60 17.21
CA GLU A 48 -14.65 -1.47 18.04
C GLU A 48 -13.55 -1.94 19.02
N ASN A 49 -13.71 -3.10 19.66
CA ASN A 49 -12.73 -3.63 20.62
C ASN A 49 -11.42 -4.11 19.97
N TYR A 50 -11.50 -4.82 18.84
CA TYR A 50 -10.33 -5.47 18.24
C TYR A 50 -9.53 -4.52 17.33
N THR A 51 -10.19 -3.57 16.67
CA THR A 51 -9.53 -2.62 15.74
C THR A 51 -9.20 -1.28 16.40
N GLY A 52 -9.86 -0.92 17.51
CA GLY A 52 -9.82 0.43 18.09
C GLY A 52 -10.49 1.52 17.24
N LEU A 53 -11.10 1.18 16.10
CA LEU A 53 -11.78 2.12 15.21
C LEU A 53 -13.21 2.39 15.69
N PRO A 54 -13.74 3.62 15.58
CA PRO A 54 -14.98 4.02 16.25
C PRO A 54 -16.29 3.60 15.57
N PHE A 55 -16.24 3.04 14.35
CA PHE A 55 -17.40 2.63 13.53
C PHE A 55 -18.64 3.55 13.61
N ALA A 56 -18.40 4.86 13.53
CA ALA A 56 -19.39 5.90 13.77
C ALA A 56 -20.40 6.09 12.61
N PRO A 57 -21.58 6.68 12.87
CA PRO A 57 -22.13 7.02 14.18
C PRO A 57 -22.77 5.79 14.85
N LYS A 58 -22.86 5.79 16.18
CA LYS A 58 -23.49 4.71 16.96
C LYS A 58 -24.99 4.53 16.67
N SER A 59 -25.64 5.54 16.07
CA SER A 59 -27.05 5.50 15.65
C SER A 59 -27.32 4.69 14.37
N TYR A 60 -26.29 4.30 13.62
CA TYR A 60 -26.42 3.42 12.45
C TYR A 60 -25.63 2.13 12.66
N ARG A 61 -26.23 1.00 12.23
CA ARG A 61 -25.55 -0.30 12.20
C ARG A 61 -24.21 -0.20 11.46
N VAL A 62 -23.20 -0.92 11.94
CA VAL A 62 -21.90 -1.00 11.25
C VAL A 62 -22.10 -1.44 9.81
N TRP A 63 -22.86 -2.51 9.55
CA TRP A 63 -23.08 -2.97 8.18
C TRP A 63 -23.71 -1.89 7.27
N ARG A 64 -24.77 -1.22 7.74
CA ARG A 64 -25.45 -0.16 6.97
C ARG A 64 -24.47 0.93 6.53
N ASN A 65 -23.57 1.34 7.43
CA ASN A 65 -22.65 2.44 7.13
C ASN A 65 -21.37 1.96 6.43
N TYR A 66 -20.80 0.82 6.82
CA TYR A 66 -19.46 0.32 6.46
C TYR A 66 -19.43 -0.83 5.45
N LYS A 67 -20.57 -1.36 4.97
CA LYS A 67 -20.62 -2.37 3.89
C LYS A 67 -19.66 -2.05 2.74
N ARG A 68 -19.60 -0.78 2.32
CA ARG A 68 -18.73 -0.37 1.20
C ARG A 68 -17.24 -0.44 1.51
N VAL A 69 -16.81 -0.21 2.76
CA VAL A 69 -15.42 -0.44 3.18
C VAL A 69 -15.09 -1.91 3.00
N PHE A 70 -15.91 -2.80 3.58
CA PHE A 70 -15.71 -4.25 3.51
C PHE A 70 -15.75 -4.79 2.08
N GLU A 71 -16.65 -4.25 1.24
CA GLU A 71 -16.74 -4.69 -0.16
C GLU A 71 -15.60 -4.15 -1.02
N CYS A 72 -15.25 -2.85 -0.92
CA CYS A 72 -14.14 -2.25 -1.69
C CYS A 72 -12.77 -2.79 -1.29
N SER A 73 -12.58 -3.27 -0.06
CA SER A 73 -11.35 -3.98 0.37
C SER A 73 -11.39 -5.49 0.13
N PHE A 74 -12.40 -5.99 -0.59
CA PHE A 74 -12.61 -7.40 -0.93
C PHE A 74 -12.86 -8.32 0.28
N LEU A 75 -13.16 -7.81 1.47
CA LEU A 75 -13.28 -8.64 2.68
C LEU A 75 -14.61 -9.40 2.80
N ALA A 76 -15.75 -8.73 2.63
CA ALA A 76 -17.04 -9.34 2.89
C ALA A 76 -18.18 -8.71 2.09
N THR A 77 -19.22 -9.51 1.84
CA THR A 77 -20.53 -9.05 1.39
C THR A 77 -21.62 -9.69 2.25
N ALA A 78 -22.89 -9.54 1.88
CA ALA A 78 -24.00 -10.21 2.54
C ALA A 78 -24.90 -10.91 1.54
N ILE A 79 -25.25 -12.16 1.85
CA ILE A 79 -26.08 -13.06 1.05
C ILE A 79 -27.20 -13.53 1.97
N ASP A 80 -28.46 -13.43 1.54
CA ASP A 80 -29.64 -13.80 2.33
C ASP A 80 -29.64 -13.25 3.77
N ASN A 81 -29.21 -12.00 3.91
CA ASN A 81 -29.08 -11.26 5.17
C ASN A 81 -28.02 -11.82 6.16
N GLN A 82 -27.17 -12.77 5.73
CA GLN A 82 -26.03 -13.29 6.47
C GLN A 82 -24.71 -12.67 5.99
N LEU A 83 -23.74 -12.52 6.89
CA LEU A 83 -22.37 -12.11 6.55
C LEU A 83 -21.64 -13.22 5.80
N TYR A 84 -21.12 -12.91 4.61
CA TYR A 84 -20.27 -13.81 3.85
C TYR A 84 -18.88 -13.21 3.68
N VAL A 85 -17.84 -13.93 4.12
CA VAL A 85 -16.44 -13.50 3.97
C VAL A 85 -15.75 -14.20 2.81
N THR A 86 -14.88 -13.48 2.13
CA THR A 86 -14.21 -13.93 0.90
C THR A 86 -12.93 -14.71 1.18
N ASP A 87 -12.36 -15.31 0.13
CA ASP A 87 -11.00 -15.87 0.15
C ASP A 87 -9.95 -14.81 0.55
N PHE A 88 -10.14 -13.53 0.16
CA PHE A 88 -9.27 -12.43 0.60
C PHE A 88 -9.33 -12.23 2.12
N CYS A 89 -10.53 -12.15 2.71
CA CYS A 89 -10.68 -12.01 4.16
C CYS A 89 -10.02 -13.17 4.89
N LYS A 90 -10.27 -14.41 4.46
CA LYS A 90 -9.67 -15.62 5.05
C LYS A 90 -8.14 -15.64 4.92
N LYS A 91 -7.59 -15.07 3.84
CA LYS A 91 -6.13 -14.98 3.63
C LYS A 91 -5.47 -13.84 4.41
N ILE A 92 -6.10 -12.67 4.52
CA ILE A 92 -5.54 -11.53 5.28
C ILE A 92 -5.68 -11.76 6.80
N ALA A 93 -6.76 -12.42 7.25
CA ALA A 93 -6.97 -12.78 8.65
C ALA A 93 -6.05 -13.92 9.14
N ALA A 94 -5.29 -14.56 8.25
CA ALA A 94 -4.33 -15.59 8.62
C ALA A 94 -3.16 -15.02 9.43
N SER A 95 -2.55 -15.86 10.27
CA SER A 95 -1.45 -15.51 11.15
C SER A 95 -0.34 -16.58 11.12
N GLY A 96 0.85 -16.22 11.61
CA GLY A 96 2.03 -17.07 11.56
C GLY A 96 2.51 -17.28 10.12
N GLU A 97 2.93 -18.51 9.77
CA GLU A 97 3.47 -18.86 8.45
C GLU A 97 2.55 -18.58 7.23
N LYS A 98 1.26 -18.28 7.48
CA LYS A 98 0.26 -17.99 6.44
C LYS A 98 -0.12 -16.51 6.36
N GLU A 99 0.45 -15.69 7.24
CA GLU A 99 0.32 -14.24 7.21
C GLU A 99 0.83 -13.69 5.87
N ILE A 100 0.21 -12.61 5.40
CA ILE A 100 0.64 -11.88 4.21
C ILE A 100 0.86 -10.41 4.51
N ASP A 101 1.76 -9.77 3.76
CA ASP A 101 1.97 -8.33 3.83
C ASP A 101 1.10 -7.53 2.84
N ALA A 102 1.27 -6.21 2.88
CA ALA A 102 0.50 -5.28 2.04
C ALA A 102 0.80 -5.46 0.53
N ASP A 103 2.02 -5.89 0.16
CA ASP A 103 2.39 -6.10 -1.24
C ASP A 103 1.75 -7.38 -1.77
N GLU A 104 1.75 -8.47 -0.99
CA GLU A 104 1.03 -9.70 -1.32
C GLU A 104 -0.49 -9.51 -1.41
N PHE A 105 -1.09 -8.71 -0.52
CA PHE A 105 -2.50 -8.37 -0.60
C PHE A 105 -2.81 -7.55 -1.87
N LEU A 106 -2.04 -6.51 -2.14
CA LEU A 106 -2.28 -5.62 -3.27
C LEU A 106 -1.94 -6.28 -4.61
N SER A 107 -0.97 -7.20 -4.67
CA SER A 107 -0.67 -7.97 -5.88
C SER A 107 -1.81 -8.90 -6.27
N LEU A 108 -2.57 -9.42 -5.30
CA LEU A 108 -3.82 -10.12 -5.56
C LEU A 108 -4.96 -9.15 -5.89
N PHE A 109 -5.08 -8.03 -5.19
CA PHE A 109 -6.21 -7.10 -5.32
C PHE A 109 -6.23 -6.32 -6.65
N ILE A 110 -5.12 -5.69 -7.01
CA ILE A 110 -4.97 -4.76 -8.14
C ILE A 110 -5.47 -5.33 -9.47
N PRO A 111 -5.05 -6.53 -9.93
CA PRO A 111 -5.46 -7.07 -11.22
C PRO A 111 -6.92 -7.57 -11.26
N ARG A 112 -7.61 -7.62 -10.11
CA ARG A 112 -9.00 -8.07 -9.99
C ARG A 112 -10.01 -6.92 -9.91
N PHE A 113 -9.66 -5.81 -9.25
CA PHE A 113 -10.58 -4.70 -9.04
C PHE A 113 -10.99 -4.06 -10.36
N ARG A 114 -12.30 -4.01 -10.60
CA ARG A 114 -12.86 -3.57 -11.89
C ARG A 114 -14.21 -2.87 -11.78
N PHE A 115 -14.45 -1.93 -12.69
CA PHE A 115 -15.75 -1.32 -12.92
C PHE A 115 -16.53 -2.01 -14.07
N PRO A 116 -17.88 -1.95 -14.04
CA PRO A 116 -18.69 -1.63 -12.88
C PRO A 116 -18.46 -2.65 -11.75
N PHE A 117 -18.38 -2.16 -10.53
CA PHE A 117 -17.98 -2.94 -9.37
C PHE A 117 -19.21 -3.47 -8.63
N ALA A 118 -19.23 -4.77 -8.29
CA ALA A 118 -20.41 -5.45 -7.75
C ALA A 118 -20.96 -4.85 -6.44
N ALA A 119 -20.10 -4.22 -5.64
CA ALA A 119 -20.48 -3.49 -4.42
C ALA A 119 -21.43 -2.30 -4.68
N PHE A 120 -21.42 -1.74 -5.89
CA PHE A 120 -22.21 -0.56 -6.24
C PHE A 120 -23.56 -0.95 -6.85
N ALA A 121 -24.58 -0.13 -6.55
CA ALA A 121 -25.96 -0.41 -6.94
C ALA A 121 -26.20 -0.35 -8.46
N ASP A 122 -25.34 0.34 -9.21
CA ASP A 122 -25.36 0.46 -10.67
C ASP A 122 -24.50 -0.61 -11.38
N TYR A 123 -24.20 -1.72 -10.70
CA TYR A 123 -23.57 -2.87 -11.33
C TYR A 123 -24.40 -3.43 -12.49
N THR A 124 -23.78 -3.57 -13.67
CA THR A 124 -24.40 -4.15 -14.87
C THR A 124 -23.42 -5.12 -15.55
N LYS A 125 -23.86 -6.37 -15.84
CA LYS A 125 -23.02 -7.36 -16.55
C LYS A 125 -22.54 -6.85 -17.92
N SER A 126 -23.42 -6.25 -18.73
CA SER A 126 -23.14 -5.86 -20.11
C SER A 126 -22.27 -4.60 -20.27
N ALA A 127 -21.98 -3.86 -19.20
CA ALA A 127 -21.18 -2.65 -19.30
C ALA A 127 -19.68 -2.96 -19.48
N ARG A 128 -19.00 -2.14 -20.31
CA ARG A 128 -17.56 -2.24 -20.61
C ARG A 128 -16.75 -2.31 -19.30
N ARG A 129 -15.87 -3.31 -19.20
CA ARG A 129 -15.00 -3.50 -18.04
C ARG A 129 -13.82 -2.53 -18.06
N ILE A 130 -13.48 -2.00 -16.90
CA ILE A 130 -12.32 -1.12 -16.66
C ILE A 130 -11.60 -1.62 -15.41
N TYR A 131 -10.30 -1.87 -15.50
CA TYR A 131 -9.39 -2.18 -14.42
C TYR A 131 -8.56 -0.92 -14.13
N PRO A 132 -9.04 -0.01 -13.27
CA PRO A 132 -8.49 1.34 -13.14
C PRO A 132 -7.04 1.33 -12.66
N PHE A 133 -6.70 0.43 -11.73
CA PHE A 133 -5.35 0.30 -11.19
C PHE A 133 -4.36 -0.24 -12.24
N CYS A 134 -4.75 -1.25 -13.03
CA CYS A 134 -3.94 -1.74 -14.14
C CYS A 134 -3.70 -0.64 -15.19
N ALA A 135 -4.71 0.19 -15.51
CA ALA A 135 -4.55 1.31 -16.43
C ALA A 135 -3.56 2.36 -15.92
N VAL A 136 -3.65 2.73 -14.63
CA VAL A 136 -2.71 3.67 -14.00
C VAL A 136 -1.29 3.08 -13.93
N LEU A 137 -1.13 1.82 -13.53
CA LEU A 137 0.17 1.17 -13.47
C LEU A 137 0.82 1.03 -14.84
N LYS A 138 0.07 0.66 -15.88
CA LYS A 138 0.57 0.60 -17.26
C LYS A 138 1.03 1.97 -17.77
N TYR A 139 0.37 3.06 -17.37
CA TYR A 139 0.84 4.42 -17.66
C TYR A 139 2.17 4.75 -16.95
N LEU A 140 2.26 4.47 -15.64
CA LEU A 140 3.47 4.72 -14.86
C LEU A 140 4.66 3.92 -15.39
N ILE A 141 4.46 2.64 -15.71
CA ILE A 141 5.47 1.76 -16.31
C ILE A 141 5.84 2.20 -17.73
N SER A 142 4.88 2.65 -18.54
CA SER A 142 5.18 3.20 -19.87
C SER A 142 6.05 4.46 -19.78
N ASN A 143 5.79 5.36 -18.82
CA ASN A 143 6.65 6.52 -18.59
C ASN A 143 8.05 6.10 -18.09
N PHE A 144 8.14 5.14 -17.18
CA PHE A 144 9.41 4.58 -16.70
C PHE A 144 10.26 3.99 -17.84
N GLN A 145 9.68 3.14 -18.69
CA GLN A 145 10.34 2.54 -19.86
C GLN A 145 10.82 3.58 -20.89
N LEU A 146 10.17 4.74 -20.96
CA LEU A 146 10.56 5.86 -21.81
C LEU A 146 11.60 6.80 -21.16
N GLY A 147 12.13 6.47 -19.98
CA GLY A 147 13.05 7.33 -19.23
C GLY A 147 12.43 8.63 -18.73
N LYS A 148 11.09 8.74 -18.73
CA LYS A 148 10.35 9.89 -18.22
C LYS A 148 10.15 9.78 -16.72
N GLN A 149 9.72 10.87 -16.08
CA GLN A 149 9.24 10.81 -14.70
C GLN A 149 8.04 9.86 -14.62
N ALA A 150 8.19 8.77 -13.87
CA ALA A 150 7.16 7.75 -13.69
C ALA A 150 6.14 8.19 -12.63
N ASN A 151 5.36 9.23 -12.94
CA ASN A 151 4.26 9.72 -12.10
C ASN A 151 3.01 10.03 -12.90
N ILE A 152 1.89 10.22 -12.20
CA ILE A 152 0.63 10.73 -12.73
C ILE A 152 -0.08 11.58 -11.68
N SER A 153 -0.47 12.80 -12.03
CA SER A 153 -1.26 13.66 -11.15
C SER A 153 -2.72 13.22 -11.12
N LEU A 154 -3.47 13.62 -10.08
CA LEU A 154 -4.91 13.40 -10.01
C LEU A 154 -5.65 13.98 -11.23
N GLU A 155 -5.21 15.12 -11.75
CA GLU A 155 -5.76 15.74 -12.97
C GLU A 155 -5.42 14.93 -14.23
N ASP A 156 -4.21 14.35 -14.30
CA ASP A 156 -3.78 13.51 -15.41
C ASP A 156 -4.50 12.14 -15.43
N ILE A 157 -4.93 11.61 -14.28
CA ILE A 157 -5.80 10.42 -14.28
C ILE A 157 -7.09 10.70 -15.08
N PHE A 158 -7.74 11.85 -14.85
CA PHE A 158 -8.94 12.20 -15.61
C PHE A 158 -8.62 12.59 -17.05
N SER A 159 -7.66 13.49 -17.26
CA SER A 159 -7.40 14.06 -18.58
C SER A 159 -6.62 13.12 -19.52
N VAL A 160 -5.83 12.17 -19.00
CA VAL A 160 -5.03 11.21 -19.79
C VAL A 160 -5.60 9.79 -19.75
N ILE A 161 -6.05 9.25 -18.60
CA ILE A 161 -6.53 7.85 -18.54
C ILE A 161 -8.04 7.76 -18.84
N VAL A 162 -8.88 8.45 -18.07
CA VAL A 162 -10.35 8.41 -18.23
C VAL A 162 -10.76 9.05 -19.57
N GLY A 163 -10.13 10.17 -19.92
CA GLY A 163 -10.40 10.94 -21.13
C GLY A 163 -10.06 10.22 -22.44
N ASN A 164 -9.05 9.33 -22.45
CA ASN A 164 -8.77 8.45 -23.61
C ASN A 164 -9.50 7.10 -23.53
N HIS A 165 -10.37 6.91 -22.52
CA HIS A 165 -11.20 5.72 -22.34
C HIS A 165 -10.41 4.42 -22.18
N CYS A 166 -9.24 4.50 -21.53
CA CYS A 166 -8.41 3.35 -21.19
C CYS A 166 -9.14 2.42 -20.21
N THR A 167 -8.99 1.11 -20.40
CA THR A 167 -9.63 0.05 -19.62
C THR A 167 -8.65 -0.75 -18.77
N GLY A 168 -7.35 -0.58 -18.95
CA GLY A 168 -6.33 -1.45 -18.35
C GLY A 168 -6.13 -2.77 -19.10
N LEU A 169 -6.96 -3.08 -20.10
CA LEU A 169 -6.80 -4.24 -20.98
C LEU A 169 -5.84 -3.94 -22.14
N GLU A 170 -5.59 -2.68 -22.46
CA GLU A 170 -4.65 -2.27 -23.52
C GLU A 170 -3.20 -2.67 -23.15
N PRO A 171 -2.33 -2.97 -24.13
CA PRO A 171 -0.91 -3.22 -23.88
C PRO A 171 -0.18 -1.97 -23.39
N ILE A 172 0.94 -2.11 -22.68
CA ILE A 172 1.72 -0.97 -22.14
C ILE A 172 2.08 0.05 -23.24
N ALA A 173 2.41 -0.41 -24.45
CA ALA A 173 2.72 0.45 -25.60
C ALA A 173 1.58 1.43 -26.00
N HIS A 174 0.32 1.12 -25.67
CA HIS A 174 -0.80 2.05 -25.88
C HIS A 174 -0.66 3.33 -25.01
N TYR A 175 -0.13 3.18 -23.80
CA TYR A 175 -0.05 4.26 -22.82
C TYR A 175 1.01 5.31 -23.19
N ALA A 176 2.03 4.92 -23.96
CA ALA A 176 3.07 5.81 -24.48
C ALA A 176 2.54 6.92 -25.41
N ALA A 177 1.40 6.67 -26.08
CA ALA A 177 0.83 7.53 -27.12
C ALA A 177 -0.37 8.37 -26.64
N LEU A 178 -0.74 8.29 -25.36
CA LEU A 178 -1.91 9.00 -24.82
C LEU A 178 -1.71 10.53 -24.85
N LYS A 179 -2.80 11.25 -25.14
CA LYS A 179 -2.82 12.71 -25.22
C LYS A 179 -3.68 13.29 -24.12
N ARG A 180 -3.30 14.44 -23.57
CA ARG A 180 -4.12 15.14 -22.57
C ARG A 180 -5.41 15.64 -23.22
N THR A 181 -6.55 15.27 -22.65
CA THR A 181 -7.89 15.64 -23.11
C THR A 181 -8.48 16.74 -22.24
N ARG A 182 -9.70 17.20 -22.57
CA ARG A 182 -10.49 18.14 -21.75
C ARG A 182 -11.36 17.43 -20.69
N CYS A 183 -11.18 16.12 -20.48
CA CYS A 183 -11.94 15.38 -19.48
C CYS A 183 -11.63 15.90 -18.07
N LYS A 184 -12.69 16.13 -17.28
CA LYS A 184 -12.64 16.57 -15.88
C LYS A 184 -13.51 15.65 -15.02
N PRO A 185 -13.18 15.46 -13.74
CA PRO A 185 -14.03 14.73 -12.80
C PRO A 185 -15.39 15.40 -12.62
N ASP A 186 -16.44 14.61 -12.36
CA ASP A 186 -17.74 15.11 -11.90
C ASP A 186 -17.91 14.91 -10.38
N LYS A 187 -18.31 15.97 -9.68
CA LYS A 187 -18.60 15.98 -8.22
C LYS A 187 -17.53 15.25 -7.39
N ASP A 188 -17.89 14.13 -6.78
CA ASP A 188 -17.08 13.38 -5.82
C ASP A 188 -16.00 12.49 -6.47
N GLU A 189 -15.93 12.39 -7.80
CA GLU A 189 -14.95 11.53 -8.48
C GLU A 189 -13.51 11.93 -8.12
N THR A 190 -13.22 13.23 -7.97
CA THR A 190 -11.91 13.73 -7.52
C THR A 190 -11.49 13.09 -6.20
N ARG A 191 -12.38 13.09 -5.20
CA ARG A 191 -12.12 12.48 -3.89
C ARG A 191 -11.99 10.96 -3.99
N GLN A 192 -12.88 10.31 -4.75
CA GLN A 192 -12.92 8.85 -4.84
C GLN A 192 -11.69 8.29 -5.56
N VAL A 193 -11.28 8.87 -6.68
CA VAL A 193 -10.06 8.48 -7.40
C VAL A 193 -8.81 8.78 -6.56
N ARG A 194 -8.79 9.90 -5.83
CA ARG A 194 -7.71 10.21 -4.90
C ARG A 194 -7.57 9.17 -3.79
N GLU A 195 -8.67 8.76 -3.16
CA GLU A 195 -8.66 7.69 -2.16
C GLU A 195 -8.26 6.33 -2.75
N MET A 196 -8.66 6.02 -3.99
CA MET A 196 -8.18 4.83 -4.71
C MET A 196 -6.66 4.83 -4.86
N MET A 197 -6.08 5.95 -5.30
CA MET A 197 -4.63 6.04 -5.53
C MET A 197 -3.84 6.03 -4.22
N ILE A 198 -4.35 6.69 -3.17
CA ILE A 198 -3.72 6.63 -1.85
C ILE A 198 -3.79 5.21 -1.28
N PHE A 199 -4.92 4.51 -1.43
CA PHE A 199 -5.08 3.12 -0.99
C PHE A 199 -4.04 2.18 -1.63
N ILE A 200 -3.85 2.24 -2.96
CA ILE A 200 -2.82 1.41 -3.62
C ILE A 200 -1.39 1.92 -3.39
N SER A 201 -1.19 3.15 -2.92
CA SER A 201 0.15 3.67 -2.55
C SER A 201 0.75 3.02 -1.29
N GLN A 202 0.00 2.12 -0.65
CA GLN A 202 0.53 1.19 0.36
C GLN A 202 1.45 0.12 -0.25
N LEU A 203 1.37 -0.10 -1.57
CA LEU A 203 2.28 -0.96 -2.31
C LEU A 203 3.69 -0.36 -2.28
N SER A 204 4.71 -1.16 -1.97
CA SER A 204 6.09 -0.68 -1.73
C SER A 204 6.69 0.08 -2.91
N ILE A 205 6.33 -0.28 -4.15
CA ILE A 205 6.75 0.39 -5.38
C ILE A 205 5.99 1.70 -5.70
N LEU A 206 4.95 2.05 -4.95
CA LEU A 206 4.12 3.23 -5.18
C LEU A 206 4.24 4.26 -4.06
N LYS A 207 4.15 5.55 -4.39
CA LYS A 207 4.13 6.64 -3.40
C LYS A 207 3.13 7.73 -3.79
N TRP A 208 2.23 8.14 -2.89
CA TRP A 208 1.34 9.30 -3.11
C TRP A 208 1.90 10.56 -2.43
N HIS A 209 2.10 11.62 -3.20
CA HIS A 209 2.61 12.91 -2.73
C HIS A 209 2.18 14.06 -3.64
N LYS A 210 1.88 15.24 -3.07
CA LYS A 210 1.48 16.47 -3.82
C LYS A 210 0.40 16.18 -4.90
N ASP A 211 -0.61 15.40 -4.53
CA ASP A 211 -1.71 14.91 -5.37
C ASP A 211 -1.30 14.19 -6.67
N ALA A 212 -0.15 13.51 -6.65
CA ALA A 212 0.30 12.60 -7.69
C ALA A 212 0.72 11.24 -7.12
N LEU A 213 0.51 10.19 -7.92
CA LEU A 213 1.04 8.85 -7.68
C LEU A 213 2.35 8.69 -8.43
N PHE A 214 3.39 8.22 -7.74
CA PHE A 214 4.72 7.95 -8.29
C PHE A 214 5.01 6.45 -8.23
N LEU A 215 5.72 5.95 -9.23
CA LEU A 215 6.36 4.64 -9.24
C LEU A 215 7.83 4.82 -8.84
N ASP A 216 8.25 4.19 -7.74
CA ASP A 216 9.63 4.18 -7.24
C ASP A 216 10.24 2.79 -7.41
N VAL A 217 10.71 2.49 -8.62
CA VAL A 217 11.40 1.26 -9.01
C VAL A 217 12.73 1.59 -9.69
N SER A 218 13.73 0.72 -9.53
CA SER A 218 14.95 0.74 -10.33
C SER A 218 14.80 -0.15 -11.58
N ALA A 219 15.75 -0.06 -12.53
CA ALA A 219 15.79 -0.97 -13.68
C ALA A 219 15.92 -2.44 -13.24
N LYS A 220 16.75 -2.71 -12.22
CA LYS A 220 16.88 -4.04 -11.61
C LYS A 220 15.56 -4.53 -10.99
N ASP A 221 14.85 -3.69 -10.24
CA ASP A 221 13.53 -4.06 -9.70
C ASP A 221 12.53 -4.41 -10.83
N PHE A 222 12.60 -3.70 -11.96
CA PHE A 222 11.76 -3.97 -13.13
C PHE A 222 12.11 -5.29 -13.84
N GLU A 223 13.39 -5.62 -13.93
CA GLU A 223 13.89 -6.89 -14.50
C GLU A 223 13.57 -8.08 -13.58
N ASP A 224 13.94 -7.99 -12.29
CA ASP A 224 13.74 -9.05 -11.27
C ASP A 224 12.27 -9.47 -11.15
N TYR A 225 11.33 -8.54 -11.33
CA TYR A 225 9.87 -8.77 -11.20
C TYR A 225 9.13 -8.86 -12.54
N ASN A 226 9.85 -9.18 -13.64
CA ASN A 226 9.29 -9.36 -14.98
C ASN A 226 8.32 -8.23 -15.37
N GLY A 227 8.79 -7.00 -15.30
CA GLY A 227 8.05 -5.79 -15.63
C GLY A 227 6.78 -5.52 -14.80
N PHE A 228 6.60 -6.20 -13.67
CA PHE A 228 5.38 -6.20 -12.87
C PHE A 228 4.12 -6.63 -13.67
N GLU A 229 4.28 -7.58 -14.60
CA GLU A 229 3.18 -8.14 -15.40
C GLU A 229 2.01 -8.66 -14.53
N HIS A 230 2.31 -9.23 -13.37
CA HIS A 230 1.31 -9.76 -12.43
C HIS A 230 0.39 -8.67 -11.83
N LEU A 231 0.83 -7.39 -11.80
CA LEU A 231 -0.01 -6.25 -11.39
C LEU A 231 -0.75 -5.62 -12.58
N THR A 232 -0.10 -5.59 -13.74
CA THR A 232 -0.59 -4.85 -14.90
C THR A 232 -1.55 -5.65 -15.77
N ASN A 233 -1.47 -6.99 -15.77
CA ASN A 233 -2.35 -7.85 -16.54
C ASN A 233 -3.65 -8.16 -15.77
N PRO A 234 -4.81 -7.70 -16.24
CA PRO A 234 -6.08 -7.94 -15.54
C PRO A 234 -6.45 -9.42 -15.50
N LEU A 235 -6.87 -9.91 -14.33
CA LEU A 235 -7.38 -11.26 -14.15
C LEU A 235 -8.85 -11.31 -14.60
N TYR A 236 -9.03 -11.46 -15.92
CA TYR A 236 -10.35 -11.54 -16.53
C TYR A 236 -11.09 -12.82 -16.08
N LYS A 237 -12.17 -12.63 -15.32
CA LYS A 237 -13.23 -13.63 -15.11
C LYS A 237 -14.51 -13.18 -15.80
N GLU A 238 -15.19 -14.09 -16.50
CA GLU A 238 -16.45 -13.80 -17.18
C GLU A 238 -17.53 -13.32 -16.19
N PRO A 239 -18.11 -12.12 -16.37
CA PRO A 239 -18.92 -11.53 -15.31
C PRO A 239 -20.25 -12.24 -15.05
N LYS A 240 -20.74 -12.18 -13.81
CA LYS A 240 -22.02 -12.77 -13.40
C LYS A 240 -23.17 -11.76 -13.47
N LYS A 241 -24.41 -12.26 -13.56
CA LYS A 241 -25.62 -11.41 -13.63
C LYS A 241 -26.02 -10.94 -12.23
N ILE A 242 -25.95 -11.82 -11.24
CA ILE A 242 -26.20 -11.53 -9.83
C ILE A 242 -24.95 -10.86 -9.25
N ARG A 243 -25.15 -9.85 -8.38
CA ARG A 243 -24.06 -9.00 -7.86
C ARG A 243 -23.20 -9.77 -6.88
N GLU A 244 -23.84 -10.56 -6.04
CA GLU A 244 -23.27 -11.41 -5.01
C GLU A 244 -22.38 -12.48 -5.68
N GLU A 245 -22.88 -13.16 -6.72
CA GLU A 245 -22.10 -14.09 -7.54
C GLU A 245 -20.88 -13.43 -8.23
N GLU A 246 -21.04 -12.22 -8.77
CA GLU A 246 -19.93 -11.47 -9.39
C GLU A 246 -18.87 -11.14 -8.33
N TYR A 247 -19.31 -10.68 -7.17
CA TYR A 247 -18.44 -10.32 -6.06
C TYR A 247 -17.63 -11.54 -5.58
N LEU A 248 -18.27 -12.69 -5.35
CA LEU A 248 -17.58 -13.92 -4.99
C LEU A 248 -16.66 -14.43 -6.11
N SER A 249 -17.12 -14.40 -7.35
CA SER A 249 -16.31 -14.78 -8.53
C SER A 249 -15.01 -13.97 -8.61
N MET A 250 -15.11 -12.64 -8.49
CA MET A 250 -13.99 -11.70 -8.55
C MET A 250 -13.05 -11.83 -7.34
N THR A 251 -13.59 -12.02 -6.14
CA THR A 251 -12.81 -12.13 -4.90
C THR A 251 -12.27 -13.54 -4.63
N SER A 252 -12.62 -14.55 -5.42
CA SER A 252 -12.05 -15.89 -5.22
C SER A 252 -10.57 -15.99 -5.62
N LEU A 253 -9.79 -16.65 -4.78
CA LEU A 253 -8.37 -16.97 -4.90
C LEU A 253 -8.10 -18.43 -5.32
N ALA A 254 -9.14 -19.20 -5.67
CA ALA A 254 -8.98 -20.58 -6.11
C ALA A 254 -8.02 -20.70 -7.33
N GLY A 255 -6.99 -21.55 -7.20
CA GLY A 255 -5.99 -21.79 -8.24
C GLY A 255 -5.08 -20.61 -8.56
N GLN A 256 -4.72 -19.79 -7.56
CA GLN A 256 -3.96 -18.55 -7.77
C GLN A 256 -2.61 -18.59 -7.07
N THR A 257 -1.56 -18.31 -7.83
CA THR A 257 -0.21 -18.08 -7.31
C THR A 257 -0.16 -16.72 -6.61
N VAL A 258 0.36 -16.69 -5.39
CA VAL A 258 0.76 -15.44 -4.74
C VAL A 258 2.13 -15.07 -5.29
N TYR A 259 2.30 -13.82 -5.73
CA TYR A 259 3.57 -13.28 -6.16
C TYR A 259 4.11 -12.36 -5.06
N PRO A 260 4.84 -12.88 -4.06
CA PRO A 260 5.56 -12.04 -3.13
C PRO A 260 6.68 -11.35 -3.90
N PHE A 261 6.60 -10.03 -4.02
CA PHE A 261 7.75 -9.20 -4.37
C PHE A 261 8.08 -8.33 -3.18
N LYS A 262 9.35 -8.34 -2.77
CA LYS A 262 9.86 -7.48 -1.71
C LYS A 262 10.97 -6.68 -2.33
N LEU A 263 10.73 -5.38 -2.52
CA LEU A 263 11.76 -4.45 -3.00
C LEU A 263 13.06 -4.75 -2.26
N GLN A 264 14.06 -5.22 -3.02
CA GLN A 264 15.34 -5.54 -2.42
C GLN A 264 15.90 -4.26 -1.81
N SER A 265 16.77 -4.42 -0.80
CA SER A 265 17.70 -3.35 -0.51
C SER A 265 18.40 -2.99 -1.81
N ARG A 266 18.35 -1.73 -2.24
CA ARG A 266 19.14 -1.23 -3.38
C ARG A 266 20.64 -1.13 -3.03
N GLU A 267 21.07 -1.95 -2.08
CA GLU A 267 22.44 -2.32 -1.80
C GLU A 267 23.01 -2.92 -3.08
N ILE A 268 23.86 -2.14 -3.76
CA ILE A 268 24.84 -2.73 -4.67
C ILE A 268 25.70 -3.67 -3.80
N PRO A 269 25.93 -4.93 -4.20
CA PRO A 269 26.98 -5.75 -3.63
C PRO A 269 28.32 -5.09 -3.98
N ALA A 270 28.76 -4.17 -3.13
CA ALA A 270 30.04 -3.49 -3.24
C ALA A 270 31.09 -4.26 -2.42
N ASP A 271 31.26 -5.55 -2.72
CA ASP A 271 32.36 -6.38 -2.25
C ASP A 271 32.65 -7.51 -3.24
N ASP A 272 33.66 -7.27 -4.07
CA ASP A 272 34.53 -8.23 -4.79
C ASP A 272 35.59 -7.35 -5.49
N ILE A 273 36.89 -7.35 -5.16
CA ILE A 273 37.69 -8.22 -4.28
C ILE A 273 38.67 -7.33 -3.49
N PHE A 274 38.79 -7.51 -2.17
CA PHE A 274 39.93 -7.00 -1.40
C PHE A 274 41.09 -7.99 -1.44
N ILE A 275 42.13 -7.68 -2.21
CA ILE A 275 43.50 -8.15 -1.93
C ILE A 275 44.21 -6.99 -1.23
N GLU A 276 44.60 -7.22 0.02
CA GLU A 276 45.33 -6.23 0.81
C GLU A 276 46.69 -5.93 0.15
N GLY A 277 46.86 -4.70 -0.38
CA GLY A 277 48.16 -4.23 -0.85
C GLY A 277 48.32 -3.77 -2.31
N LYS A 278 47.36 -3.03 -2.89
CA LYS A 278 47.70 -1.96 -3.86
C LYS A 278 46.59 -0.90 -3.98
N ARG A 279 46.98 0.36 -4.15
CA ARG A 279 46.06 1.51 -4.12
C ARG A 279 45.16 1.58 -5.36
N THR A 280 43.88 1.30 -5.16
CA THR A 280 42.78 1.81 -6.00
C THR A 280 41.73 2.39 -5.06
N ARG A 281 41.33 3.66 -5.24
CA ARG A 281 40.57 4.43 -4.23
C ARG A 281 39.07 4.40 -4.53
N VAL A 282 38.41 3.32 -4.11
CA VAL A 282 36.95 3.05 -4.15
C VAL A 282 36.66 2.05 -3.01
N THR A 283 35.52 2.01 -2.31
CA THR A 283 34.28 2.81 -2.32
C THR A 283 33.82 3.04 -0.86
N HIS A 284 32.82 3.89 -0.58
CA HIS A 284 31.99 3.85 0.65
C HIS A 284 30.69 4.67 0.47
N ILE A 285 29.68 4.10 -0.20
CA ILE A 285 28.34 4.70 -0.30
C ILE A 285 27.31 3.60 -0.04
N LYS A 286 26.65 3.66 1.13
CA LYS A 286 25.42 2.88 1.39
C LYS A 286 24.28 3.46 0.55
N ILE A 287 23.38 2.60 0.07
CA ILE A 287 22.28 3.00 -0.82
C ILE A 287 20.93 2.70 -0.17
N GLU A 288 20.01 3.63 -0.35
CA GLU A 288 18.68 3.71 0.27
C GLU A 288 17.62 2.94 -0.55
N ARG A 289 16.67 2.27 0.12
CA ARG A 289 15.60 1.46 -0.53
C ARG A 289 14.64 2.28 -1.39
N SER A 290 14.27 3.48 -0.94
CA SER A 290 13.35 4.38 -1.65
C SER A 290 13.96 5.78 -1.74
N PRO A 291 14.69 6.09 -2.84
CA PRO A 291 15.25 7.42 -3.10
C PRO A 291 14.16 8.50 -3.13
N LEU A 292 12.94 8.16 -3.56
CA LEU A 292 11.82 9.10 -3.52
C LEU A 292 11.42 9.39 -2.07
N LEU A 293 11.17 8.38 -1.23
CA LEU A 293 10.83 8.58 0.18
C LEU A 293 11.92 9.38 0.92
N ARG A 294 13.20 9.09 0.64
CA ARG A 294 14.34 9.86 1.16
C ARG A 294 14.27 11.33 0.78
N LYS A 295 14.05 11.63 -0.51
CA LYS A 295 13.87 12.99 -0.99
C LYS A 295 12.68 13.68 -0.30
N LEU A 296 11.54 12.99 -0.19
CA LEU A 296 10.34 13.51 0.46
C LEU A 296 10.52 13.77 1.96
N PHE A 297 11.32 12.93 2.64
CA PHE A 297 11.68 13.11 4.03
C PHE A 297 12.51 14.39 4.22
N PHE A 298 13.63 14.54 3.49
CA PHE A 298 14.49 15.72 3.62
C PHE A 298 13.88 17.01 3.01
N GLU A 299 12.86 16.92 2.14
CA GLU A 299 12.02 18.07 1.76
C GLU A 299 11.21 18.63 2.94
N LYS A 300 10.81 17.81 3.92
CA LYS A 300 10.06 18.26 5.12
C LYS A 300 10.93 18.44 6.36
N CYS A 301 11.98 17.63 6.50
CA CYS A 301 12.90 17.62 7.62
C CYS A 301 14.32 17.92 7.09
N PRO A 302 14.65 19.20 6.81
CA PRO A 302 15.96 19.58 6.25
C PRO A 302 17.11 19.49 7.26
N GLU A 303 16.80 19.32 8.55
CA GLU A 303 17.78 19.19 9.63
C GLU A 303 18.63 17.91 9.49
N THR A 304 19.93 18.03 9.72
CA THR A 304 20.90 16.93 9.60
C THR A 304 21.23 16.29 10.95
N ILE A 305 20.32 16.44 11.92
CA ILE A 305 20.40 15.92 13.29
C ILE A 305 19.88 14.48 13.32
N CYS A 306 20.69 13.55 13.82
CA CYS A 306 20.28 12.17 14.02
C CYS A 306 19.23 12.07 15.14
N ASP A 307 18.05 11.50 14.86
CA ASP A 307 16.99 11.38 15.87
C ASP A 307 17.44 10.57 17.11
N MET A 308 18.33 9.59 16.92
CA MET A 308 18.81 8.74 18.01
C MET A 308 19.88 9.40 18.89
N CYS A 309 21.01 9.81 18.32
CA CYS A 309 22.13 10.34 19.11
C CYS A 309 22.19 11.87 19.19
N MET A 310 21.19 12.57 18.66
CA MET A 310 21.12 14.04 18.56
C MET A 310 22.34 14.71 17.91
N CYS A 311 23.17 13.93 17.22
CA CYS A 311 24.36 14.43 16.54
C CYS A 311 23.96 15.14 15.25
N GLU A 312 24.25 16.45 15.18
CA GLU A 312 24.24 17.23 13.95
C GLU A 312 25.37 16.76 13.02
N THR A 313 25.02 16.09 11.93
CA THR A 313 26.01 15.38 11.09
C THR A 313 26.86 16.32 10.25
N THR A 314 26.32 17.43 9.75
CA THR A 314 27.07 18.47 9.02
C THR A 314 28.08 19.18 9.92
N ARG A 315 27.73 19.45 11.18
CA ARG A 315 28.68 20.03 12.16
C ARG A 315 29.79 19.05 12.54
N ARG A 316 29.48 17.76 12.68
CA ARG A 316 30.49 16.73 12.98
C ARG A 316 31.37 16.38 11.78
N TYR A 317 30.83 16.48 10.57
CA TYR A 317 31.50 16.14 9.31
C TYR A 317 31.24 17.24 8.26
N PRO A 318 31.93 18.40 8.32
CA PRO A 318 31.64 19.56 7.47
C PRO A 318 31.85 19.40 5.95
N TRP A 319 32.34 18.23 5.53
CA TRP A 319 32.60 17.88 4.13
C TRP A 319 31.53 16.92 3.54
N VAL A 320 30.42 16.69 4.24
CA VAL A 320 29.25 15.95 3.71
C VAL A 320 27.97 16.77 3.91
N ASP A 321 27.18 16.89 2.85
CA ASP A 321 25.95 17.70 2.85
C ASP A 321 24.87 17.10 3.78
N ASN A 322 24.70 15.77 3.73
CA ASN A 322 23.74 15.05 4.58
C ASN A 322 24.17 13.57 4.72
N LEU A 323 24.50 13.17 5.95
CA LEU A 323 24.94 11.81 6.29
C LEU A 323 23.82 10.94 6.87
N LEU A 324 22.60 11.47 7.04
CA LEU A 324 21.48 10.71 7.60
C LEU A 324 20.92 9.71 6.58
N GLU A 325 20.53 8.53 7.05
CA GLU A 325 19.81 7.44 6.37
C GLU A 325 18.36 7.44 6.86
N VAL A 326 17.38 7.15 5.99
CA VAL A 326 15.96 7.15 6.39
C VAL A 326 15.57 5.78 6.94
N HIS A 327 15.42 5.70 8.25
CA HIS A 327 15.01 4.49 8.95
C HIS A 327 13.50 4.42 9.10
N HIS A 328 12.91 3.26 8.83
CA HIS A 328 11.51 2.99 9.12
C HIS A 328 11.39 2.49 10.56
N ILE A 329 10.58 3.16 11.38
CA ILE A 329 10.30 2.73 12.76
C ILE A 329 9.49 1.43 12.75
N LEU A 330 8.59 1.31 11.77
CA LEU A 330 7.81 0.10 11.54
C LEU A 330 8.62 -0.94 10.73
N PRO A 331 8.24 -2.23 10.82
CA PRO A 331 8.77 -3.26 9.95
C PRO A 331 8.59 -2.89 8.48
N LEU A 332 9.51 -3.32 7.62
CA LEU A 332 9.46 -2.99 6.18
C LEU A 332 8.32 -3.71 5.44
N SER A 333 7.71 -4.72 6.07
CA SER A 333 6.45 -5.39 5.70
C SER A 333 5.21 -4.50 5.96
N SER A 334 5.27 -3.59 6.94
CA SER A 334 4.18 -2.68 7.25
C SER A 334 4.14 -1.51 6.27
N ALA A 335 3.03 -1.37 5.55
CA ALA A 335 2.79 -0.21 4.71
C ALA A 335 2.82 1.08 5.55
N LEU A 336 3.53 2.11 5.06
CA LEU A 336 3.53 3.44 5.66
C LEU A 336 2.09 3.97 5.79
N SER A 337 1.82 4.71 6.87
CA SER A 337 0.43 5.12 7.16
C SER A 337 -0.15 6.03 6.09
N ILE A 338 -1.33 5.69 5.58
CA ILE A 338 -2.05 6.54 4.64
C ILE A 338 -2.91 7.58 5.36
N THR A 339 -2.86 8.81 4.86
CA THR A 339 -3.60 9.96 5.38
C THR A 339 -4.35 10.67 4.26
N GLY A 340 -5.22 11.61 4.64
CA GLY A 340 -5.86 12.54 3.70
C GLY A 340 -4.89 13.44 2.91
N GLU A 341 -3.58 13.41 3.17
CA GLU A 341 -2.56 14.13 2.38
C GLU A 341 -1.63 13.20 1.59
N GLY A 342 -1.75 11.88 1.77
CA GLY A 342 -0.82 10.88 1.24
C GLY A 342 -0.11 10.10 2.33
N ILE A 343 1.10 9.66 2.02
CA ILE A 343 1.91 8.84 2.92
C ILE A 343 2.43 9.67 4.10
N SER A 344 2.22 9.17 5.32
CA SER A 344 2.73 9.79 6.55
C SER A 344 4.22 9.54 6.71
N LEU A 345 4.97 10.61 6.97
CA LEU A 345 6.38 10.52 7.36
C LEU A 345 6.56 10.25 8.86
N ASN A 346 5.48 10.14 9.64
CA ASN A 346 5.52 9.90 11.10
C ASN A 346 5.92 8.46 11.48
N ASP A 347 6.25 7.63 10.49
CA ASP A 347 6.74 6.25 10.65
C ASP A 347 8.20 6.09 10.15
N VAL A 348 8.85 7.19 9.78
CA VAL A 348 10.26 7.24 9.38
C VAL A 348 11.04 8.34 10.11
N VAL A 349 12.35 8.14 10.28
CA VAL A 349 13.26 9.04 11.01
C VAL A 349 14.63 9.10 10.34
N GLY A 350 15.34 10.22 10.50
CA GLY A 350 16.71 10.39 10.01
C GLY A 350 17.73 9.90 11.02
N LEU A 351 18.50 8.85 10.68
CA LEU A 351 19.52 8.27 11.55
C LEU A 351 20.91 8.36 10.93
N CYS A 352 21.94 8.64 11.72
CA CYS A 352 23.32 8.54 11.23
C CYS A 352 23.71 7.07 10.96
N PRO A 353 24.75 6.80 10.15
CA PRO A 353 25.08 5.45 9.69
C PRO A 353 25.37 4.43 10.81
N ASN A 354 25.80 4.93 11.96
CA ASN A 354 26.06 4.14 13.17
C ASN A 354 24.77 3.83 13.93
N CYS A 355 23.91 4.84 14.16
CA CYS A 355 22.63 4.64 14.85
C CYS A 355 21.71 3.73 14.03
N HIS A 356 21.68 3.88 12.70
CA HIS A 356 20.88 3.01 11.83
C HIS A 356 21.34 1.54 11.91
N LYS A 357 22.65 1.27 11.91
CA LYS A 357 23.17 -0.09 12.16
C LYS A 357 22.85 -0.59 13.57
N SER A 358 22.96 0.29 14.57
CA SER A 358 22.73 -0.04 15.99
C SER A 358 21.28 -0.42 16.28
N VAL A 359 20.30 0.29 15.72
CA VAL A 359 18.87 -0.02 15.95
C VAL A 359 18.46 -1.36 15.36
N HIS A 360 18.93 -1.71 14.15
CA HIS A 360 18.69 -3.04 13.58
C HIS A 360 19.32 -4.17 14.42
N ALA A 361 20.49 -3.93 15.01
CA ALA A 361 21.10 -4.87 15.95
C ALA A 361 20.29 -4.98 17.26
N TYR A 362 19.76 -3.87 17.78
CA TYR A 362 18.87 -3.86 18.94
C TYR A 362 17.58 -4.64 18.66
N TYR A 363 16.91 -4.40 17.53
CA TYR A 363 15.72 -5.14 17.11
C TYR A 363 15.98 -6.64 17.00
N LYS A 364 17.06 -7.05 16.31
CA LYS A 364 17.45 -8.46 16.22
C LYS A 364 17.65 -9.11 17.60
N ASN A 365 18.28 -8.42 18.53
CA ASN A 365 18.47 -8.92 19.90
C ASN A 365 17.14 -8.99 20.68
N TRP A 366 16.23 -8.03 20.46
CA TRP A 366 14.90 -8.00 21.06
C TRP A 366 14.04 -9.15 20.53
N PHE A 367 13.93 -9.34 19.20
CA PHE A 367 13.24 -10.45 18.55
C PHE A 367 13.73 -11.81 19.08
N ASN A 368 15.05 -12.03 19.10
CA ASN A 368 15.65 -13.25 19.66
C ASN A 368 15.30 -13.48 21.15
N LYS A 369 15.30 -12.41 21.96
CA LYS A 369 15.00 -12.47 23.41
C LYS A 369 13.53 -12.82 23.68
N TYR A 370 12.60 -12.25 22.92
CA TYR A 370 11.16 -12.44 23.10
C TYR A 370 10.57 -13.57 22.25
N LYS A 371 11.37 -14.19 21.36
CA LYS A 371 10.97 -15.26 20.43
C LYS A 371 9.75 -14.86 19.59
N VAL A 372 9.84 -13.67 19.00
CA VAL A 372 8.88 -13.14 18.03
C VAL A 372 9.63 -12.75 16.77
N ASP A 373 9.05 -13.05 15.60
CA ASP A 373 9.71 -12.81 14.31
C ASP A 373 9.59 -11.35 13.85
N ASP A 374 8.60 -10.61 14.38
CA ASP A 374 8.36 -9.20 14.08
C ASP A 374 7.58 -8.49 15.22
N PHE A 375 7.39 -7.17 15.12
CA PHE A 375 6.55 -6.39 16.03
C PHE A 375 5.06 -6.71 15.84
N ARG A 376 4.33 -6.84 16.96
CA ARG A 376 2.90 -7.17 17.02
C ARG A 376 1.99 -6.00 16.63
N SER A 377 2.48 -4.77 16.76
CA SER A 377 1.71 -3.57 16.46
C SER A 377 2.62 -2.35 16.24
N ARG A 378 2.06 -1.32 15.61
CA ARG A 378 2.69 0.00 15.48
C ARG A 378 3.00 0.68 16.82
N ALA A 379 2.21 0.41 17.85
CA ALA A 379 2.48 0.93 19.19
C ALA A 379 3.73 0.28 19.79
N GLU A 380 3.84 -1.05 19.70
CA GLU A 380 5.00 -1.82 20.13
C GLU A 380 6.26 -1.38 19.38
N ALA A 381 6.23 -1.32 18.04
CA ALA A 381 7.37 -0.87 17.23
C ALA A 381 7.90 0.52 17.65
N LYS A 382 6.99 1.48 17.91
CA LYS A 382 7.36 2.82 18.40
C LYS A 382 7.89 2.80 19.82
N GLU A 383 7.33 1.96 20.70
CA GLU A 383 7.82 1.80 22.05
C GLU A 383 9.25 1.20 22.06
N ILE A 384 9.49 0.13 21.31
CA ILE A 384 10.80 -0.52 21.23
C ILE A 384 11.84 0.39 20.56
N TYR A 385 11.47 1.18 19.55
CA TYR A 385 12.33 2.24 19.01
C TYR A 385 12.71 3.28 20.08
N CYS A 386 11.74 3.74 20.88
CA CYS A 386 12.00 4.67 21.98
C CYS A 386 12.88 4.04 23.08
N GLN A 387 12.69 2.76 23.41
CA GLN A 387 13.57 2.01 24.34
C GLN A 387 15.00 1.91 23.79
N ALA A 388 15.18 1.64 22.49
CA ALA A 388 16.48 1.63 21.84
C ALA A 388 17.16 3.01 21.91
N LYS A 389 16.42 4.07 21.57
CA LYS A 389 16.87 5.47 21.62
C LYS A 389 17.30 5.91 23.02
N THR A 390 16.51 5.60 24.06
CA THR A 390 16.87 5.95 25.46
C THR A 390 17.99 5.09 26.04
N SER A 391 18.31 3.95 25.41
CA SER A 391 19.44 3.09 25.79
C SER A 391 20.79 3.53 25.21
N ILE A 392 20.82 4.57 24.37
CA ILE A 392 22.07 5.09 23.78
C ILE A 392 22.84 5.90 24.82
N VAL A 393 24.08 5.47 25.08
CA VAL A 393 25.06 6.26 25.82
C VAL A 393 25.71 7.25 24.84
N LEU A 394 25.68 8.54 25.17
CA LEU A 394 26.16 9.66 24.34
C LEU A 394 27.56 10.15 24.74
#